data_AF-A0A9D8GB01-F1
#
_entry.id   AF-A0A9D8GB01-F1
#
_cell.length_a   1.000
_cell.length_b   1.000
_cell.length_c   1.000
_cell.angle_alpha   90.00
_cell.angle_beta   90.00
_cell.angle_gamma   90.00
#
_symmetry.space_group_name_H-M   'P 1'
#
loop_
_entity.id
_entity.type
_entity.pdbx_description
1 polymer ?
#
loop_
_entity_poly.entity_id
_entity_poly.type
_entity_poly.pdbx_seq_one_letter_code
_entity_poly.pdbx_strand_id
1 'polypeptide(L)'
;MFNVVRFVMLGLIAIGLVACSGSSESTDPVIDRVTIQNIKYGQLGRFVIEGKHLDQEFSVSLSKCTGLAVAEGGSATSKTITCTVNGTGAATIFASFKDQQIYSANFNVPEPQVLMKTSLGDLLIELNPTAAPITVRNFLGYVNDQFYNNTQFHRIEKGFVAQGGWVDLTPAIKNPTRPAITLESTNGLSNLKGTIAMARTDEPNSATSQFYFNLADNLGLDYAQGVRDGYAVFGKIIQGIPVLDAIGQVPIANRYGLATFPAADLIITEVRQTQ
;
A
#
# COMPACT_ATOMS: atom_id res chain seq x y z
N MET A 1 11.53 11.23 8.96
CA MET A 1 12.78 10.46 9.09
C MET A 1 13.27 10.14 7.68
N PHE A 2 14.48 10.59 7.33
CA PHE A 2 15.13 10.25 6.07
C PHE A 2 15.97 8.99 6.30
N ASN A 3 15.84 7.98 5.43
CA ASN A 3 16.73 6.82 5.43
C ASN A 3 17.88 7.09 4.46
N VAL A 4 19.12 6.85 4.89
CA VAL A 4 20.34 7.17 4.13
C VAL A 4 21.04 5.87 3.74
N VAL A 5 21.46 5.75 2.48
CA VAL A 5 22.37 4.71 2.02
C VAL A 5 23.62 5.34 1.44
N ARG A 6 24.77 4.77 1.81
CA ARG A 6 26.06 5.09 1.20
C ARG A 6 26.41 4.03 0.18
N PHE A 7 26.88 4.47 -0.98
CA PHE A 7 27.45 3.57 -1.98
C PHE A 7 28.90 3.27 -1.63
N VAL A 8 29.16 2.19 -0.88
CA VAL A 8 30.52 1.76 -0.54
C VAL A 8 30.95 0.66 -1.51
N MET A 9 32.09 0.84 -2.18
CA MET A 9 32.69 -0.23 -2.99
C MET A 9 33.42 -1.22 -2.06
N LEU A 10 33.06 -2.51 -2.08
CA LEU A 10 33.94 -3.58 -1.58
C LEU A 10 34.92 -3.93 -2.70
N GLY A 11 36.20 -3.50 -2.59
CA GLY A 11 37.20 -3.97 -3.54
C GLY A 11 38.57 -3.28 -3.51
N LEU A 12 39.53 -3.99 -2.91
CA LEU A 12 40.97 -4.08 -3.21
C LEU A 12 41.86 -2.82 -3.33
N ILE A 13 42.92 -2.89 -2.52
CA ILE A 13 44.18 -2.16 -2.62
C ILE A 13 44.73 -2.23 -4.05
N ALA A 14 44.99 -1.07 -4.66
CA ALA A 14 45.93 -0.96 -5.77
C ALA A 14 46.67 0.40 -5.74
N ILE A 15 47.96 0.27 -6.01
CA ILE A 15 49.06 1.23 -5.83
C ILE A 15 48.97 2.41 -6.81
N GLY A 16 49.40 3.58 -6.35
CA GLY A 16 49.29 4.85 -7.06
C GLY A 16 50.22 5.04 -8.26
N LEU A 17 49.91 6.09 -9.02
CA LEU A 17 50.81 6.81 -9.93
C LEU A 17 50.28 8.24 -10.12
N VAL A 18 51.20 9.20 -10.07
CA VAL A 18 50.97 10.65 -10.25
C VAL A 18 51.29 11.03 -11.69
N ALA A 19 50.42 11.79 -12.38
CA ALA A 19 50.84 12.70 -13.46
C ALA A 19 49.77 13.72 -13.90
N CYS A 20 50.27 14.97 -14.04
CA CYS A 20 49.95 16.05 -14.99
C CYS A 20 48.64 16.86 -14.94
N SER A 21 48.87 18.19 -14.92
CA SER A 21 47.94 19.30 -15.03
C SER A 21 47.35 19.44 -16.44
N GLY A 22 46.07 19.10 -16.58
CA GLY A 22 45.14 19.67 -17.56
C GLY A 22 43.98 20.29 -16.79
N SER A 23 43.24 21.24 -17.38
CA SER A 23 42.02 21.80 -16.78
C SER A 23 41.17 20.67 -16.22
N SER A 24 41.14 20.52 -14.89
CA SER A 24 40.60 19.33 -14.24
C SER A 24 39.10 19.33 -14.44
N GLU A 25 38.60 18.59 -15.44
CA GLU A 25 37.22 18.15 -15.43
C GLU A 25 37.01 17.49 -14.06
N SER A 26 36.10 18.06 -13.27
CA SER A 26 35.83 17.56 -11.94
C SER A 26 35.41 16.10 -12.06
N THR A 27 36.09 15.22 -11.32
CA THR A 27 35.75 13.81 -11.20
C THR A 27 34.66 13.58 -10.15
N ASP A 28 34.05 14.65 -9.63
CA ASP A 28 32.98 14.56 -8.65
C ASP A 28 31.72 13.94 -9.29
N PRO A 29 30.93 13.15 -8.54
CA PRO A 29 29.71 12.55 -9.06
C PRO A 29 28.69 13.62 -9.45
N VAL A 30 28.16 13.51 -10.67
CA VAL A 30 27.09 14.36 -11.18
C VAL A 30 25.89 13.49 -11.48
N ILE A 31 24.73 13.84 -10.95
CA ILE A 31 23.46 13.16 -11.24
C ILE A 31 22.68 14.04 -12.21
N ASP A 32 22.46 13.52 -13.41
CA ASP A 32 21.71 14.21 -14.46
C ASP A 32 20.20 13.98 -14.29
N ARG A 33 19.82 12.76 -13.92
CA ARG A 33 18.41 12.36 -13.81
C ARG A 33 18.21 11.22 -12.80
N VAL A 34 17.03 11.22 -12.18
CA VAL A 34 16.49 10.06 -11.48
C VAL A 34 15.16 9.64 -12.09
N THR A 35 15.12 8.43 -12.65
CA THR A 35 13.90 7.82 -13.16
C THR A 35 13.28 6.94 -12.07
N ILE A 36 11.99 7.17 -11.80
CA ILE A 36 11.27 6.50 -10.73
C ILE A 36 10.33 5.43 -11.32
N GLN A 37 10.38 4.22 -10.78
CA GLN A 37 9.61 3.06 -11.26
C GLN A 37 8.96 2.34 -10.08
N ASN A 38 7.76 1.75 -10.31
CA ASN A 38 7.05 0.91 -9.36
C ASN A 38 6.76 1.54 -7.99
N ILE A 39 6.36 2.82 -7.97
CA ILE A 39 5.95 3.50 -6.73
C ILE A 39 4.53 3.11 -6.38
N LYS A 40 4.41 1.97 -5.69
CA LYS A 40 3.16 1.49 -5.09
C LYS A 40 3.37 1.34 -3.60
N TYR A 41 2.40 1.79 -2.80
CA TYR A 41 2.49 1.69 -1.34
C TYR A 41 2.70 0.24 -0.89
N GLY A 42 3.65 0.00 0.01
CA GLY A 42 3.97 -1.33 0.53
C GLY A 42 4.81 -2.20 -0.43
N GLN A 43 5.14 -1.72 -1.63
CA GLN A 43 5.94 -2.43 -2.62
C GLN A 43 7.37 -1.87 -2.71
N LEU A 44 8.25 -2.65 -3.35
CA LEU A 44 9.61 -2.23 -3.65
C LEU A 44 9.61 -1.23 -4.82
N GLY A 45 9.81 0.04 -4.50
CA GLY A 45 10.07 1.09 -5.48
C GLY A 45 11.49 1.00 -6.01
N ARG A 46 11.68 1.36 -7.28
CA ARG A 46 12.98 1.34 -7.95
C ARG A 46 13.29 2.74 -8.49
N PHE A 47 14.50 3.22 -8.21
CA PHE A 47 14.97 4.53 -8.65
C PHE A 47 16.27 4.33 -9.42
N VAL A 48 16.27 4.71 -10.69
CA VAL A 48 17.41 4.61 -11.59
C VAL A 48 18.05 5.99 -11.65
N ILE A 49 19.23 6.10 -11.06
CA ILE A 49 20.06 7.30 -11.04
C ILE A 49 20.99 7.23 -12.24
N GLU A 50 20.93 8.24 -13.11
CA GLU A 50 21.76 8.37 -14.31
C GLU A 50 22.62 9.62 -14.20
N GLY A 51 23.88 9.52 -14.62
CA GLY A 51 24.84 10.60 -14.49
C GLY A 51 26.26 10.24 -14.90
N LYS A 52 27.24 10.87 -14.24
CA LYS A 52 28.67 10.68 -14.46
C LYS A 52 29.39 10.47 -13.12
N HIS A 53 30.50 9.74 -13.15
CA HIS A 53 31.34 9.44 -11.99
C HIS A 53 30.58 8.85 -10.80
N LEU A 54 29.49 8.11 -11.07
CA LEU A 54 28.67 7.51 -10.03
C LEU A 54 29.43 6.38 -9.32
N ASP A 55 30.52 5.87 -9.87
CA ASP A 55 31.43 4.92 -9.22
C ASP A 55 32.05 5.47 -7.91
N GLN A 56 32.06 6.78 -7.72
CA GLN A 56 32.44 7.44 -6.46
C GLN A 56 31.43 7.17 -5.32
N GLU A 57 31.89 7.23 -4.07
CA GLU A 57 31.01 7.13 -2.90
C GLU A 57 30.21 8.43 -2.71
N PHE A 58 28.90 8.36 -2.94
CA PHE A 58 27.93 9.38 -2.54
C PHE A 58 26.83 8.74 -1.70
N SER A 59 26.07 9.58 -1.01
CA SER A 59 24.91 9.17 -0.21
C SER A 59 23.61 9.55 -0.89
N VAL A 60 22.61 8.68 -0.78
CA VAL A 60 21.24 8.99 -1.21
C VAL A 60 20.31 8.83 -0.02
N SER A 61 19.37 9.76 0.10
CA SER A 61 18.27 9.65 1.04
C SER A 61 16.93 9.88 0.37
N LEU A 62 15.93 9.16 0.84
CA LEU A 62 14.56 9.19 0.32
C LEU A 62 13.59 9.34 1.48
N SER A 63 12.65 10.27 1.35
CA SER A 63 11.49 10.34 2.24
C SER A 63 10.41 9.33 1.80
N LYS A 64 9.50 8.95 2.71
CA LYS A 64 8.36 8.05 2.43
C LYS A 64 8.76 6.65 1.94
N CYS A 65 10.01 6.28 2.24
CA CYS A 65 10.59 5.01 1.87
C CYS A 65 11.47 4.47 3.02
N THR A 66 11.49 3.15 3.18
CA THR A 66 12.30 2.42 4.18
C THR A 66 13.09 1.29 3.54
N GLY A 67 14.16 0.83 4.20
CA GLY A 67 14.99 -0.25 3.69
C GLY A 67 15.66 0.13 2.37
N LEU A 68 16.14 1.38 2.28
CA LEU A 68 16.87 1.83 1.11
C LEU A 68 18.07 0.90 0.91
N ALA A 69 18.27 0.45 -0.32
CA ALA A 69 19.35 -0.46 -0.70
C ALA A 69 19.80 -0.19 -2.13
N VAL A 70 21.09 -0.43 -2.39
CA VAL A 70 21.64 -0.43 -3.74
C VAL A 70 21.28 -1.74 -4.41
N ALA A 71 20.68 -1.70 -5.60
CA ALA A 71 20.48 -2.89 -6.40
C ALA A 71 21.80 -3.37 -7.01
N GLU A 72 21.97 -4.69 -7.15
CA GLU A 72 23.14 -5.27 -7.82
C GLU A 72 23.26 -4.77 -9.28
N GLY A 73 24.49 -4.54 -9.72
CA GLY A 73 24.76 -4.05 -11.07
C GLY A 73 24.61 -2.53 -11.18
N GLY A 74 25.73 -1.82 -11.06
CA GLY A 74 25.85 -0.38 -11.33
C GLY A 74 27.13 -0.08 -12.08
N SER A 75 27.17 1.07 -12.76
CA SER A 75 28.33 1.57 -13.51
C SER A 75 28.70 2.97 -13.03
N ALA A 76 29.75 3.54 -13.64
CA ALA A 76 30.09 4.96 -13.48
C ALA A 76 29.00 5.92 -14.00
N THR A 77 28.00 5.42 -14.75
CA THR A 77 26.96 6.25 -15.39
C THR A 77 25.54 5.92 -14.96
N SER A 78 25.32 4.79 -14.31
CA SER A 78 23.99 4.37 -13.86
C SER A 78 24.07 3.58 -12.55
N LYS A 79 23.21 3.93 -11.61
CA LYS A 79 22.99 3.15 -10.38
C LYS A 79 21.51 2.99 -10.12
N THR A 80 21.13 1.81 -9.66
CA THR A 80 19.76 1.56 -9.22
C THR A 80 19.73 1.47 -7.70
N ILE A 81 18.79 2.17 -7.08
CA ILE A 81 18.42 1.98 -5.67
C ILE A 81 17.00 1.46 -5.57
N THR A 82 16.73 0.75 -4.50
CA THR A 82 15.42 0.21 -4.17
C THR A 82 15.04 0.58 -2.75
N CYS A 83 13.76 0.80 -2.51
CA CYS A 83 13.23 0.99 -1.16
C CYS A 83 11.78 0.53 -1.10
N THR A 84 11.34 0.09 0.07
CA THR A 84 9.92 -0.20 0.31
C THR A 84 9.20 1.10 0.57
N VAL A 85 8.21 1.42 -0.28
CA VAL A 85 7.36 2.61 -0.13
C VAL A 85 6.48 2.46 1.11
N ASN A 86 6.58 3.39 2.06
CA ASN A 86 5.90 3.27 3.35
C ASN A 86 5.05 4.50 3.74
N GLY A 87 4.94 5.49 2.85
CA GLY A 87 4.10 6.67 3.04
C GLY A 87 3.66 7.23 1.70
N THR A 88 2.63 8.08 1.72
CA THR A 88 2.05 8.73 0.53
C THR A 88 2.26 10.25 0.56
N GLY A 89 1.94 10.90 -0.56
CA GLY A 89 2.02 12.35 -0.79
C GLY A 89 3.39 12.80 -1.31
N ALA A 90 3.69 14.09 -1.08
CA ALA A 90 4.95 14.69 -1.49
C ALA A 90 6.15 13.97 -0.86
N ALA A 91 7.12 13.63 -1.71
CA ALA A 91 8.35 12.98 -1.35
C ALA A 91 9.53 13.62 -2.09
N THR A 92 10.72 13.48 -1.50
CA THR A 92 11.95 14.04 -2.05
C THR A 92 13.05 12.98 -2.03
N ILE A 93 13.84 12.97 -3.10
CA ILE A 93 15.13 12.30 -3.15
C ILE A 93 16.24 13.33 -2.99
N PHE A 94 17.21 13.05 -2.14
CA PHE A 94 18.41 13.86 -1.97
C PHE A 94 19.63 12.98 -2.23
N ALA A 95 20.60 13.51 -2.97
CA ALA A 95 21.93 12.92 -3.03
C ALA A 95 22.97 13.93 -2.55
N SER A 96 23.91 13.44 -1.75
CA SER A 96 24.98 14.25 -1.19
C SER A 96 26.33 13.58 -1.37
N PHE A 97 27.34 14.37 -1.71
CA PHE A 97 28.73 13.98 -1.85
C PHE A 97 29.59 14.96 -1.04
N LYS A 98 30.51 14.45 -0.22
CA LYS A 98 31.33 15.26 0.71
C LYS A 98 30.48 16.26 1.53
N ASP A 99 29.34 15.79 2.03
CA ASP A 99 28.35 16.57 2.78
C ASP A 99 27.71 17.76 2.03
N GLN A 100 27.95 17.87 0.73
CA GLN A 100 27.30 18.85 -0.15
C GLN A 100 26.18 18.17 -0.95
N GLN A 101 25.02 18.83 -1.02
CA GLN A 101 23.92 18.35 -1.85
C GLN A 101 24.29 18.49 -3.33
N ILE A 102 24.34 17.36 -4.04
CA ILE A 102 24.63 17.30 -5.48
C ILE A 102 23.36 17.11 -6.32
N TYR A 103 22.27 16.64 -5.71
CA TYR A 103 21.00 16.46 -6.40
C TYR A 103 19.81 16.53 -5.43
N SER A 104 18.71 17.09 -5.91
CA SER A 104 17.42 16.99 -5.25
C SER A 104 16.30 16.96 -6.29
N ALA A 105 15.30 16.09 -6.08
CA ALA A 105 14.10 16.10 -6.88
C ALA A 105 12.88 15.74 -6.03
N ASN A 106 11.77 16.43 -6.31
CA ASN A 106 10.47 16.14 -5.71
C ASN A 106 9.68 15.18 -6.60
N PHE A 107 8.95 14.28 -5.97
CA PHE A 107 8.00 13.40 -6.61
C PHE A 107 6.79 13.20 -5.70
N ASN A 108 5.72 12.63 -6.25
CA ASN A 108 4.53 12.32 -5.49
C ASN A 108 4.34 10.80 -5.40
N VAL A 109 4.16 10.29 -4.19
CA VAL A 109 3.69 8.93 -3.97
C VAL A 109 2.17 8.97 -3.93
N PRO A 110 1.46 8.35 -4.88
CA PRO A 110 0.01 8.37 -4.89
C PRO A 110 -0.58 7.57 -3.71
N GLU A 111 -1.84 7.86 -3.38
CA GLU A 111 -2.60 7.01 -2.47
C GLU A 111 -2.82 5.62 -3.11
N PRO A 112 -2.72 4.53 -2.32
CA PRO A 112 -2.88 3.20 -2.86
C PRO A 112 -4.30 2.97 -3.36
N GLN A 113 -4.41 2.37 -4.54
CA GLN A 113 -5.70 1.98 -5.11
C GLN A 113 -5.75 0.48 -5.36
N VAL A 114 -6.91 -0.10 -5.10
CA VAL A 114 -7.19 -1.51 -5.28
C VAL A 114 -8.39 -1.66 -6.20
N LEU A 115 -8.22 -2.44 -7.28
CA LEU A 115 -9.35 -2.92 -8.06
C LEU A 115 -9.82 -4.24 -7.45
N MET A 116 -11.10 -4.31 -7.13
CA MET A 116 -11.79 -5.52 -6.74
C MET A 116 -12.80 -5.87 -7.82
N LYS A 117 -12.52 -6.96 -8.55
CA LYS A 117 -13.45 -7.51 -9.54
C LYS A 117 -14.41 -8.46 -8.84
N THR A 118 -15.70 -8.26 -9.09
CA THR A 118 -16.76 -9.11 -8.55
C THR A 118 -17.60 -9.70 -9.67
N SER A 119 -18.42 -10.72 -9.36
CA SER A 119 -19.37 -11.27 -10.33
C SER A 119 -20.45 -10.26 -10.79
N LEU A 120 -20.59 -9.11 -10.11
CA LEU A 120 -21.51 -8.03 -10.50
C LEU A 120 -20.82 -6.81 -11.12
N GLY A 121 -19.49 -6.83 -11.24
CA GLY A 121 -18.70 -5.74 -11.80
C GLY A 121 -17.55 -5.31 -10.89
N ASP A 122 -16.92 -4.21 -11.29
CA ASP A 122 -15.66 -3.76 -10.70
C ASP A 122 -15.87 -2.64 -9.69
N LEU A 123 -15.13 -2.70 -8.59
CA LEU A 123 -15.00 -1.64 -7.59
C LEU A 123 -13.56 -1.14 -7.58
N LEU A 124 -13.35 0.15 -7.83
CA LEU A 124 -12.06 0.80 -7.61
C LEU A 124 -12.09 1.51 -6.27
N ILE A 125 -11.15 1.14 -5.40
CA ILE A 125 -11.11 1.56 -3.99
C ILE A 125 -9.80 2.31 -3.77
N GLU A 126 -9.89 3.52 -3.23
CA GLU A 126 -8.73 4.29 -2.75
C GLU A 126 -8.60 4.10 -1.23
N LEU A 127 -7.39 3.74 -0.80
CA LEU A 127 -7.06 3.46 0.60
C LEU A 127 -6.35 4.67 1.22
N ASN A 128 -6.43 4.82 2.55
CA ASN A 128 -5.85 5.95 3.27
C ASN A 128 -4.80 5.49 4.31
N PRO A 129 -3.55 5.18 3.89
CA PRO A 129 -2.45 4.81 4.78
C PRO A 129 -1.99 5.95 5.69
N THR A 130 -2.37 7.20 5.43
CA THR A 130 -2.06 8.31 6.33
C THR A 130 -2.95 8.25 7.59
N ALA A 131 -4.23 7.93 7.43
CA ALA A 131 -5.17 7.79 8.55
C ALA A 131 -5.17 6.38 9.18
N ALA A 132 -4.99 5.33 8.38
CA ALA A 132 -5.08 3.93 8.82
C ALA A 132 -3.86 3.09 8.36
N PRO A 133 -2.63 3.43 8.75
CA PRO A 133 -1.41 2.79 8.26
C PRO A 133 -1.33 1.28 8.56
N ILE A 134 -1.79 0.82 9.73
CA ILE A 134 -1.74 -0.60 10.10
C ILE A 134 -2.77 -1.37 9.28
N THR A 135 -3.98 -0.83 9.17
CA THR A 135 -5.11 -1.45 8.47
C THR A 135 -4.84 -1.54 6.98
N VAL A 136 -4.36 -0.47 6.34
CA VAL A 136 -4.03 -0.47 4.91
C VAL A 136 -2.90 -1.45 4.60
N ARG A 137 -1.86 -1.51 5.44
CA ARG A 137 -0.78 -2.49 5.26
C ARG A 137 -1.28 -3.93 5.39
N ASN A 138 -2.16 -4.20 6.35
CA ASN A 138 -2.76 -5.51 6.53
C ASN A 138 -3.62 -5.92 5.32
N PHE A 139 -4.52 -5.04 4.88
CA PHE A 139 -5.39 -5.28 3.72
C PHE A 139 -4.56 -5.51 2.44
N LEU A 140 -3.60 -4.63 2.16
CA LEU A 140 -2.70 -4.79 1.00
C LEU A 140 -1.84 -6.05 1.10
N GLY A 141 -1.46 -6.48 2.32
CA GLY A 141 -0.82 -7.77 2.53
C GLY A 141 -1.67 -8.92 1.99
N TYR A 142 -2.95 -8.98 2.38
CA TYR A 142 -3.89 -9.97 1.85
C TYR A 142 -4.14 -9.84 0.33
N VAL A 143 -4.18 -8.62 -0.21
CA VAL A 143 -4.29 -8.38 -1.66
C VAL A 143 -3.09 -8.94 -2.41
N ASN A 144 -1.88 -8.67 -1.92
CA ASN A 144 -0.62 -9.12 -2.53
C ASN A 144 -0.46 -10.64 -2.47
N ASP A 145 -0.94 -11.27 -1.39
CA ASP A 145 -0.98 -12.72 -1.23
C ASP A 145 -2.12 -13.37 -2.05
N GLN A 146 -2.88 -12.58 -2.82
CA GLN A 146 -4.05 -13.01 -3.59
C GLN A 146 -5.13 -13.69 -2.72
N PHE A 147 -5.16 -13.37 -1.43
CA PHE A 147 -6.03 -14.02 -0.45
C PHE A 147 -7.51 -13.79 -0.74
N TYR A 148 -7.87 -12.60 -1.24
CA TYR A 148 -9.26 -12.28 -1.55
C TYR A 148 -9.76 -12.90 -2.86
N ASN A 149 -8.88 -13.43 -3.70
CA ASN A 149 -9.28 -14.08 -4.94
C ASN A 149 -10.11 -15.32 -4.62
N ASN A 150 -11.22 -15.46 -5.34
CA ASN A 150 -12.20 -16.53 -5.17
C ASN A 150 -12.76 -16.60 -3.73
N THR A 151 -12.88 -15.44 -3.08
CA THR A 151 -13.67 -15.31 -1.85
C THR A 151 -15.07 -14.77 -2.16
N GLN A 152 -15.98 -14.86 -1.20
CA GLN A 152 -17.37 -14.44 -1.36
C GLN A 152 -17.74 -13.34 -0.37
N PHE A 153 -18.67 -12.49 -0.79
CA PHE A 153 -19.50 -11.77 0.16
C PHE A 153 -20.43 -12.78 0.84
N HIS A 154 -20.35 -12.85 2.16
CA HIS A 154 -21.05 -13.87 2.96
C HIS A 154 -22.12 -13.26 3.86
N ARG A 155 -22.19 -11.93 3.92
CA ARG A 155 -23.24 -11.19 4.64
C ARG A 155 -23.59 -9.93 3.85
N ILE A 156 -24.85 -9.83 3.46
CA ILE A 156 -25.44 -8.62 2.89
C ILE A 156 -26.61 -8.20 3.78
N GLU A 157 -26.53 -6.99 4.32
CA GLU A 157 -27.60 -6.40 5.10
C GLU A 157 -28.05 -5.12 4.41
N LYS A 158 -29.21 -5.19 3.76
CA LYS A 158 -29.71 -4.11 2.91
C LYS A 158 -29.83 -2.79 3.67
N GLY A 159 -29.22 -1.74 3.12
CA GLY A 159 -29.19 -0.42 3.75
C GLY A 159 -28.21 -0.31 4.93
N PHE A 160 -27.35 -1.32 5.14
CA PHE A 160 -26.34 -1.31 6.19
C PHE A 160 -24.97 -1.65 5.62
N VAL A 161 -24.61 -2.93 5.45
CA VAL A 161 -23.26 -3.34 5.04
C VAL A 161 -23.26 -4.53 4.07
N ALA A 162 -22.22 -4.59 3.24
CA ALA A 162 -21.85 -5.77 2.45
C ALA A 162 -20.47 -6.27 2.92
N GLN A 163 -20.42 -7.45 3.54
CA GLN A 163 -19.25 -8.00 4.23
C GLN A 163 -18.68 -9.24 3.51
N GLY A 164 -17.35 -9.28 3.39
CA GLY A 164 -16.60 -10.29 2.63
C GLY A 164 -15.22 -10.60 3.23
N GLY A 165 -14.44 -11.39 2.50
CA GLY A 165 -13.01 -11.55 2.77
C GLY A 165 -12.58 -12.69 3.69
N TRP A 166 -13.39 -13.75 3.85
CA TRP A 166 -13.00 -14.97 4.58
C TRP A 166 -13.79 -16.24 4.24
N VAL A 167 -14.74 -16.21 3.30
CA VAL A 167 -15.47 -17.40 2.84
C VAL A 167 -15.01 -17.71 1.42
N ASP A 168 -14.57 -18.94 1.15
CA ASP A 168 -14.16 -19.39 -0.20
C ASP A 168 -15.36 -19.84 -1.06
N LEU A 169 -15.13 -20.36 -2.27
CA LEU A 169 -16.18 -20.82 -3.18
C LEU A 169 -16.89 -22.10 -2.73
N THR A 170 -16.26 -22.88 -1.85
CA THR A 170 -16.80 -24.12 -1.27
C THR A 170 -17.22 -23.83 0.17
N PRO A 171 -18.13 -22.85 0.35
CA PRO A 171 -18.29 -21.91 1.48
C PRO A 171 -17.69 -22.37 2.80
N ALA A 172 -16.37 -22.43 2.82
CA ALA A 172 -15.56 -22.78 3.97
C ALA A 172 -14.83 -21.53 4.43
N ILE A 173 -14.49 -21.52 5.72
CA ILE A 173 -13.68 -20.44 6.28
C ILE A 173 -12.29 -20.53 5.67
N LYS A 174 -11.93 -19.50 4.90
CA LYS A 174 -10.57 -19.24 4.46
C LYS A 174 -9.84 -18.60 5.64
N ASN A 175 -9.05 -19.42 6.34
CA ASN A 175 -8.35 -18.98 7.55
C ASN A 175 -7.43 -17.78 7.27
N PRO A 176 -7.45 -16.74 8.12
CA PRO A 176 -6.55 -15.61 7.97
C PRO A 176 -5.08 -16.06 8.05
N THR A 177 -4.25 -15.54 7.17
CA THR A 177 -2.81 -15.84 7.09
C THR A 177 -1.95 -14.83 7.88
N ARG A 178 -2.58 -13.82 8.48
CA ARG A 178 -1.92 -12.73 9.22
C ARG A 178 -2.56 -12.57 10.61
N PRO A 179 -1.80 -12.15 11.62
CA PRO A 179 -2.33 -11.94 12.96
C PRO A 179 -3.36 -10.80 12.99
N ALA A 180 -4.16 -10.77 14.05
CA ALA A 180 -5.07 -9.67 14.28
C ALA A 180 -4.33 -8.33 14.47
N ILE A 181 -4.96 -7.23 14.03
CA ILE A 181 -4.36 -5.90 14.06
C ILE A 181 -4.96 -5.00 15.14
N THR A 182 -4.17 -4.03 15.58
CA THR A 182 -4.64 -2.94 16.44
C THR A 182 -5.73 -2.12 15.74
N LEU A 183 -6.78 -1.78 16.49
CA LEU A 183 -7.88 -0.96 16.01
C LEU A 183 -7.46 0.50 15.74
N GLU A 184 -7.75 1.00 14.55
CA GLU A 184 -7.46 2.38 14.12
C GLU A 184 -8.75 3.23 13.93
N SER A 185 -9.81 2.98 14.71
CA SER A 185 -11.10 3.67 14.58
C SER A 185 -11.11 5.12 15.06
N THR A 186 -10.09 5.55 15.80
CA THR A 186 -9.90 6.94 16.27
C THR A 186 -9.30 7.86 15.21
N ASN A 187 -9.13 7.37 13.97
CA ASN A 187 -8.45 8.06 12.87
C ASN A 187 -9.24 9.22 12.22
N GLY A 188 -10.45 9.51 12.70
CA GLY A 188 -11.29 10.60 12.20
C GLY A 188 -12.07 10.27 10.92
N LEU A 189 -11.97 9.05 10.39
CA LEU A 189 -12.77 8.59 9.27
C LEU A 189 -14.11 8.01 9.77
N SER A 190 -15.20 8.35 9.08
CA SER A 190 -16.57 7.94 9.42
C SER A 190 -17.10 6.87 8.46
N ASN A 191 -17.96 5.99 8.95
CA ASN A 191 -18.59 4.88 8.25
C ASN A 191 -19.73 5.36 7.33
N LEU A 192 -19.39 6.24 6.39
CA LEU A 192 -20.29 6.80 5.39
C LEU A 192 -20.50 5.83 4.23
N LYS A 193 -21.59 5.99 3.47
CA LYS A 193 -21.86 5.19 2.26
C LYS A 193 -20.64 5.17 1.32
N GLY A 194 -20.29 3.97 0.85
CA GLY A 194 -19.17 3.75 -0.08
C GLY A 194 -17.79 3.66 0.57
N THR A 195 -17.68 3.83 1.89
CA THR A 195 -16.43 3.58 2.62
C THR A 195 -16.21 2.07 2.85
N ILE A 196 -14.94 1.68 3.00
CA ILE A 196 -14.54 0.33 3.40
C ILE A 196 -13.94 0.37 4.81
N ALA A 197 -14.36 -0.58 5.65
CA ALA A 197 -13.89 -0.74 7.02
C ALA A 197 -13.62 -2.20 7.36
N MET A 198 -12.80 -2.43 8.38
CA MET A 198 -12.48 -3.79 8.84
C MET A 198 -13.60 -4.33 9.71
N ALA A 199 -14.01 -5.57 9.45
CA ALA A 199 -14.84 -6.32 10.39
C ALA A 199 -13.95 -6.87 11.53
N ARG A 200 -14.54 -7.03 12.70
CA ARG A 200 -13.90 -7.52 13.92
C ARG A 200 -14.92 -8.23 14.80
N THR A 201 -14.44 -8.98 15.79
CA THR A 201 -15.28 -9.46 16.90
C THR A 201 -15.47 -8.33 17.91
N ASP A 202 -16.11 -8.62 19.06
CA ASP A 202 -16.27 -7.65 20.15
C ASP A 202 -14.92 -7.14 20.68
N GLU A 203 -13.88 -7.96 20.62
CA GLU A 203 -12.51 -7.58 20.96
C GLU A 203 -12.00 -6.50 19.98
N PRO A 204 -11.56 -5.31 20.46
CA PRO A 204 -11.16 -4.21 19.58
C PRO A 204 -10.05 -4.58 18.60
N ASN A 205 -9.02 -5.29 19.06
CA ASN A 205 -7.83 -5.65 18.28
C ASN A 205 -7.93 -7.05 17.66
N SER A 206 -9.09 -7.37 17.06
CA SER A 206 -9.38 -8.71 16.50
C SER A 206 -9.54 -8.76 14.97
N ALA A 207 -9.51 -7.60 14.30
CA ALA A 207 -9.62 -7.54 12.85
C ALA A 207 -8.48 -8.31 12.16
N THR A 208 -8.81 -9.14 11.17
CA THR A 208 -7.83 -9.90 10.36
C THR A 208 -8.04 -9.65 8.87
N SER A 209 -8.75 -10.51 8.14
CA SER A 209 -8.95 -10.40 6.69
C SER A 209 -10.31 -9.82 6.30
N GLN A 210 -11.32 -9.95 7.15
CA GLN A 210 -12.69 -9.56 6.82
C GLN A 210 -12.84 -8.04 6.75
N PHE A 211 -13.55 -7.59 5.72
CA PHE A 211 -13.90 -6.20 5.51
C PHE A 211 -15.40 -6.08 5.19
N TYR A 212 -15.92 -4.88 5.29
CA TYR A 212 -17.23 -4.54 4.75
C TYR A 212 -17.22 -3.20 4.04
N PHE A 213 -18.12 -3.06 3.08
CA PHE A 213 -18.51 -1.79 2.50
C PHE A 213 -19.78 -1.26 3.16
N ASN A 214 -19.80 0.03 3.47
CA ASN A 214 -20.98 0.72 3.96
C ASN A 214 -21.97 0.99 2.81
N LEU A 215 -23.18 0.45 2.90
CA LEU A 215 -24.26 0.64 1.90
C LEU A 215 -25.11 1.90 2.19
N ALA A 216 -25.00 2.44 3.40
CA ALA A 216 -25.59 3.69 3.87
C ALA A 216 -24.65 4.37 4.86
N ASP A 217 -25.04 5.54 5.37
CA ASP A 217 -24.29 6.22 6.44
C ASP A 217 -24.57 5.55 7.78
N ASN A 218 -23.57 4.81 8.26
CA ASN A 218 -23.67 3.96 9.45
C ASN A 218 -22.91 4.58 10.63
N LEU A 219 -23.28 5.81 11.02
CA LEU A 219 -22.58 6.59 12.06
C LEU A 219 -22.55 5.89 13.44
N GLY A 220 -23.45 4.91 13.66
CA GLY A 220 -23.42 4.04 14.84
C GLY A 220 -22.18 3.13 14.92
N LEU A 221 -21.47 2.93 13.80
CA LEU A 221 -20.22 2.17 13.72
C LEU A 221 -18.97 3.04 13.97
N ASP A 222 -19.12 4.36 14.02
CA ASP A 222 -18.00 5.27 14.28
C ASP A 222 -17.50 5.14 15.71
N TYR A 223 -16.22 5.43 15.92
CA TYR A 223 -15.67 5.58 17.26
C TYR A 223 -16.41 6.68 18.02
N ALA A 224 -16.79 6.39 19.26
CA ALA A 224 -17.28 7.41 20.18
C ALA A 224 -16.66 7.19 21.55
N GLN A 225 -15.84 8.16 21.96
CA GLN A 225 -15.06 8.10 23.19
C GLN A 225 -15.95 7.79 24.41
N GLY A 226 -15.59 6.75 25.15
CA GLY A 226 -16.32 6.30 26.35
C GLY A 226 -17.67 5.62 26.07
N VAL A 227 -18.04 5.40 24.81
CA VAL A 227 -19.30 4.75 24.42
C VAL A 227 -19.07 3.48 23.61
N ARG A 228 -18.19 3.54 22.60
CA ARG A 228 -17.89 2.39 21.72
C ARG A 228 -16.55 2.57 21.02
N ASP A 229 -15.85 1.45 20.82
CA ASP A 229 -14.58 1.44 20.09
C ASP A 229 -14.78 1.65 18.58
N GLY A 230 -15.97 1.40 18.05
CA GLY A 230 -16.27 1.59 16.62
C GLY A 230 -15.50 0.64 15.70
N TYR A 231 -15.44 0.98 14.41
CA TYR A 231 -14.80 0.20 13.35
C TYR A 231 -13.90 1.10 12.49
N ALA A 232 -12.70 0.61 12.18
CA ALA A 232 -11.71 1.38 11.45
C ALA A 232 -12.04 1.42 9.95
N VAL A 233 -12.50 2.60 9.50
CA VAL A 233 -12.55 2.94 8.07
C VAL A 233 -11.12 3.19 7.59
N PHE A 234 -10.78 2.63 6.42
CA PHE A 234 -9.42 2.71 5.87
C PHE A 234 -9.38 3.05 4.37
N GLY A 235 -10.53 3.35 3.77
CA GLY A 235 -10.61 3.73 2.36
C GLY A 235 -12.04 4.01 1.91
N LYS A 236 -12.20 4.26 0.61
CA LYS A 236 -13.50 4.48 -0.04
C LYS A 236 -13.50 4.03 -1.50
N ILE A 237 -14.67 3.69 -2.00
CA ILE A 237 -14.88 3.46 -3.43
C ILE A 237 -14.82 4.80 -4.16
N ILE A 238 -13.98 4.85 -5.19
CA ILE A 238 -13.83 6.00 -6.10
C ILE A 238 -14.45 5.74 -7.48
N GLN A 239 -14.67 4.48 -7.86
CA GLN A 239 -15.45 4.10 -9.04
C GLN A 239 -16.20 2.78 -8.76
N GLY A 240 -17.43 2.66 -9.29
CA GLY A 240 -18.25 1.46 -9.11
C GLY A 240 -19.31 1.54 -8.01
N ILE A 241 -19.70 2.74 -7.55
CA ILE A 241 -20.82 2.91 -6.60
C ILE A 241 -22.12 2.21 -7.08
N PRO A 242 -22.51 2.26 -8.37
CA PRO A 242 -23.67 1.49 -8.84
C PRO A 242 -23.52 -0.03 -8.69
N VAL A 243 -22.29 -0.56 -8.76
CA VAL A 243 -22.00 -1.98 -8.50
C VAL A 243 -22.20 -2.29 -7.02
N LEU A 244 -21.72 -1.41 -6.13
CA LEU A 244 -21.98 -1.54 -4.69
C LEU A 244 -23.49 -1.53 -4.37
N ASP A 245 -24.25 -0.63 -5.00
CA ASP A 245 -25.69 -0.58 -4.84
C ASP A 245 -26.35 -1.89 -5.32
N ALA A 246 -25.92 -2.44 -6.47
CA ALA A 246 -26.41 -3.73 -6.96
C ALA A 246 -26.09 -4.89 -6.00
N ILE A 247 -24.86 -4.93 -5.46
CA ILE A 247 -24.45 -5.87 -4.42
C ILE A 247 -25.38 -5.77 -3.20
N GLY A 248 -25.71 -4.57 -2.75
CA GLY A 248 -26.60 -4.34 -1.60
C GLY A 248 -28.06 -4.73 -1.82
N GLN A 249 -28.48 -5.01 -3.06
CA GLN A 249 -29.84 -5.40 -3.41
C GLN A 249 -29.97 -6.90 -3.77
N VAL A 250 -28.89 -7.69 -3.73
CA VAL A 250 -28.99 -9.12 -4.04
C VAL A 250 -29.95 -9.81 -3.05
N PRO A 251 -30.77 -10.76 -3.51
CA PRO A 251 -31.58 -11.58 -2.61
C PRO A 251 -30.67 -12.33 -1.63
N ILE A 252 -31.10 -12.42 -0.37
CA ILE A 252 -30.41 -13.18 0.67
C ILE A 252 -31.19 -14.45 1.03
N ALA A 253 -30.50 -15.44 1.56
CA ALA A 253 -31.07 -16.66 2.07
C ALA A 253 -30.27 -17.14 3.29
N ASN A 254 -30.91 -17.96 4.13
CA ASN A 254 -30.18 -18.69 5.16
C ASN A 254 -29.39 -19.83 4.49
N ARG A 255 -28.08 -19.64 4.33
CA ARG A 255 -27.15 -20.63 3.76
C ARG A 255 -25.96 -20.79 4.70
N TYR A 256 -25.50 -22.02 4.89
CA TYR A 256 -24.28 -22.32 5.67
C TYR A 256 -24.32 -21.80 7.13
N GLY A 257 -25.52 -21.71 7.72
CA GLY A 257 -25.70 -21.16 9.07
C GLY A 257 -25.68 -19.63 9.15
N LEU A 258 -25.64 -18.94 8.01
CA LEU A 258 -25.62 -17.48 7.91
C LEU A 258 -26.95 -16.98 7.32
N ALA A 259 -27.72 -16.22 8.11
CA ALA A 259 -29.05 -15.77 7.73
C ALA A 259 -29.07 -14.74 6.58
N THR A 260 -27.97 -14.01 6.40
CA THR A 260 -27.84 -12.90 5.44
C THR A 260 -26.89 -13.23 4.29
N PHE A 261 -26.72 -14.52 3.99
CA PHE A 261 -25.88 -14.98 2.90
C PHE A 261 -26.55 -14.69 1.54
N PRO A 262 -25.82 -14.27 0.49
CA PRO A 262 -26.40 -14.12 -0.85
C PRO A 262 -27.07 -15.40 -1.37
N ALA A 263 -28.28 -15.29 -1.91
CA ALA A 263 -29.02 -16.43 -2.47
C ALA A 263 -28.32 -17.02 -3.70
N ALA A 264 -27.62 -16.19 -4.46
CA ALA A 264 -26.68 -16.58 -5.50
C ALA A 264 -25.27 -16.12 -5.11
N ASP A 265 -24.26 -16.91 -5.46
CA ASP A 265 -22.87 -16.65 -5.04
C ASP A 265 -22.37 -15.30 -5.59
N LEU A 266 -21.98 -14.42 -4.67
CA LEU A 266 -21.42 -13.11 -4.98
C LEU A 266 -19.91 -13.16 -4.75
N ILE A 267 -19.19 -13.41 -5.83
CA ILE A 267 -17.78 -13.81 -5.82
C ILE A 267 -16.90 -12.59 -6.07
N ILE A 268 -15.80 -12.50 -5.32
CA ILE A 268 -14.66 -11.63 -5.59
C ILE A 268 -13.67 -12.46 -6.42
N THR A 269 -13.60 -12.19 -7.72
CA THR A 269 -12.80 -12.99 -8.65
C THR A 269 -11.32 -12.62 -8.60
N GLU A 270 -11.03 -11.34 -8.42
CA GLU A 270 -9.67 -10.81 -8.40
C GLU A 270 -9.61 -9.55 -7.53
N VAL A 271 -8.58 -9.43 -6.71
CA VAL A 271 -8.22 -8.18 -6.04
C VAL A 271 -6.74 -7.90 -6.28
N ARG A 272 -6.43 -6.69 -6.78
CA ARG A 272 -5.03 -6.29 -7.00
C ARG A 272 -4.84 -4.78 -6.79
N GLN A 273 -3.63 -4.42 -6.36
CA GLN A 273 -3.21 -3.03 -6.26
C GLN A 273 -2.88 -2.43 -7.63
N THR A 274 -3.62 -1.41 -8.05
CA THR A 274 -3.41 -0.67 -9.30
C THR A 274 -2.39 0.46 -9.14
N GLN A 275 -2.34 1.05 -7.95
CA GLN A 275 -1.57 2.24 -7.62
C GLN A 275 -0.96 2.12 -6.22
#